data_AF-A0A8H6X9L7-F1
#
_entry.id   AF-A0A8H6X9L7-F1
#
_cell.length_a   1.000
_cell.length_b   1.000
_cell.length_c   1.000
_cell.angle_alpha   90.00
_cell.angle_beta   90.00
_cell.angle_gamma   90.00
#
_symmetry.space_group_name_H-M   'P 1'
#
loop_
_entity.id
_entity.type
_entity.pdbx_description
1 polymer ?
#
loop_
_entity_poly.entity_id
_entity_poly.type
_entity_poly.pdbx_seq_one_letter_code
_entity_poly.pdbx_strand_id
1 'polypeptide(L)'
;MSTPFNASAPFDEEALFNSLAWSPKEIRSHRKGIISFCSRCGKSDADLGQRLRKCSKCQTAAYCSKESQTRHWPTHKRVWGEAGIPKLVKTLMSNPILFTKLESCFVPAFDLANRTRYDEMLLDRVDVAVEPSNIDDFADILLQEESSKKWIEGMPQVNAFIPNTDPRRLSGRREEVWRKERAMTDSAGYHADTVVIMEVIHADSQMSMAIPLRLSPAFIEALNPAISAGLINATGIPGEPSRVSYTTRLLWSEPGREYHAAPRLSAPRW
;
A
#
# COMPACT_ATOMS: atom_id res chain seq x y z
N MET A 1 3.16 54.43 -8.76
CA MET A 1 2.49 53.98 -7.52
C MET A 1 2.31 52.47 -7.64
N SER A 2 3.17 51.70 -6.99
CA SER A 2 3.20 50.24 -7.07
C SER A 2 2.30 49.68 -5.97
N THR A 3 1.27 48.93 -6.34
CA THR A 3 0.43 48.22 -5.37
C THR A 3 1.25 47.12 -4.69
N PRO A 4 1.26 47.01 -3.35
CA PRO A 4 1.98 45.96 -2.66
C PRO A 4 1.35 44.60 -2.99
N PHE A 5 2.22 43.64 -3.29
CA PHE A 5 1.87 42.24 -3.49
C PHE A 5 1.24 41.71 -2.20
N ASN A 6 -0.07 41.45 -2.24
CA ASN A 6 -0.81 40.95 -1.09
C ASN A 6 -0.42 39.48 -0.90
N ALA A 7 0.47 39.20 0.06
CA ALA A 7 0.82 37.85 0.45
C ALA A 7 -0.45 37.19 1.04
N SER A 8 -1.11 36.36 0.26
CA SER A 8 -2.18 35.49 0.74
C SER A 8 -1.67 34.73 1.97
N ALA A 9 -2.48 34.69 3.02
CA ALA A 9 -2.16 33.97 4.25
C ALA A 9 -1.60 32.57 3.94
N PRO A 10 -0.55 32.11 4.66
CA PRO A 10 0.05 30.81 4.40
C PRO A 10 -1.03 29.74 4.51
N PHE A 11 -1.17 28.95 3.43
CA PHE A 11 -2.07 27.81 3.39
C PHE A 11 -1.68 26.84 4.52
N ASP A 12 -2.56 26.69 5.51
CA ASP A 12 -2.33 25.80 6.65
C ASP A 12 -2.67 24.36 6.25
N GLU A 13 -1.68 23.72 5.63
CA GLU A 13 -1.77 22.34 5.16
C GLU A 13 -2.00 21.34 6.30
N GLU A 14 -1.52 21.65 7.51
CA GLU A 14 -1.71 20.82 8.69
C GLU A 14 -3.15 20.89 9.21
N ALA A 15 -3.73 22.08 9.27
CA ALA A 15 -5.15 22.25 9.59
C ALA A 15 -6.05 21.56 8.56
N LEU A 16 -5.74 21.69 7.26
CA LEU A 16 -6.47 20.98 6.22
C LEU A 16 -6.35 19.46 6.38
N PHE A 17 -5.12 18.96 6.59
CA PHE A 17 -4.88 17.54 6.82
C PHE A 17 -5.68 17.04 8.02
N ASN A 18 -5.62 17.72 9.16
CA ASN A 18 -6.34 17.34 10.38
C ASN A 18 -7.86 17.39 10.20
N SER A 19 -8.38 18.34 9.42
CA SER A 19 -9.82 18.44 9.12
C SER A 19 -10.32 17.31 8.22
N LEU A 20 -9.45 16.79 7.35
CA LEU A 20 -9.77 15.68 6.47
C LEU A 20 -9.46 14.33 7.16
N ALA A 21 -8.46 14.29 8.06
CA ALA A 21 -7.93 13.08 8.66
C ALA A 21 -9.02 12.24 9.33
N TRP A 22 -9.10 10.98 8.92
CA TRP A 22 -10.05 10.03 9.47
C TRP A 22 -9.68 9.67 10.90
N SER A 23 -10.67 9.58 11.77
CA SER A 23 -10.44 9.19 13.16
C SER A 23 -9.94 7.73 13.23
N PRO A 24 -9.18 7.36 14.28
CA PRO A 24 -8.76 5.97 14.48
C PRO A 24 -9.93 4.98 14.53
N LYS A 25 -11.13 5.42 14.94
CA LYS A 25 -12.34 4.58 14.98
C LYS A 25 -12.82 4.24 13.57
N GLU A 26 -12.82 5.20 12.66
CA GLU A 26 -13.25 5.01 11.27
C GLU A 26 -12.25 4.13 10.50
N ILE A 27 -10.96 4.37 10.67
CA ILE A 27 -9.89 3.51 10.10
C ILE A 27 -10.05 2.07 10.58
N ARG A 28 -10.34 1.86 11.88
CA ARG A 28 -10.60 0.52 12.43
C ARG A 28 -11.87 -0.12 11.86
N SER A 29 -12.89 0.67 11.53
CA SER A 29 -14.12 0.18 10.91
C SER A 29 -13.84 -0.31 9.49
N HIS A 30 -13.16 0.50 8.67
CA HIS A 30 -12.78 0.14 7.30
C HIS A 30 -11.87 -1.10 7.24
N ARG A 31 -10.96 -1.24 8.21
CA ARG A 31 -10.10 -2.42 8.34
C ARG A 31 -10.89 -3.75 8.43
N LYS A 32 -12.13 -3.73 8.94
CA LYS A 32 -12.98 -4.93 9.02
C LYS A 32 -13.54 -5.34 7.65
N GLY A 33 -13.68 -4.39 6.71
CA GLY A 33 -14.11 -4.66 5.33
C GLY A 33 -13.03 -5.28 4.45
N ILE A 34 -11.76 -5.22 4.87
CA ILE A 34 -10.66 -5.84 4.13
C ILE A 34 -10.75 -7.36 4.22
N ILE A 35 -11.09 -7.98 3.10
CA ILE A 35 -11.14 -9.43 2.93
C ILE A 35 -9.78 -10.02 3.34
N SER A 36 -9.84 -10.90 4.34
CA SER A 36 -8.67 -11.64 4.79
C SER A 36 -8.69 -13.02 4.17
N PHE A 37 -7.51 -13.55 3.86
CA PHE A 37 -7.35 -14.85 3.23
C PHE A 37 -6.40 -15.71 4.05
N CYS A 38 -6.56 -17.02 3.96
CA CYS A 38 -5.64 -17.96 4.57
C CYS A 38 -4.24 -17.77 3.97
N SER A 39 -3.26 -17.45 4.79
CA SER A 39 -1.87 -17.24 4.37
C SER A 39 -1.22 -18.48 3.77
N ARG A 40 -1.84 -19.66 3.90
CA ARG A 40 -1.39 -20.90 3.26
C ARG A 40 -2.20 -21.26 2.01
N CYS A 41 -3.52 -21.41 2.15
CA CYS A 41 -4.35 -21.95 1.06
C CYS A 41 -5.04 -20.88 0.22
N GLY A 42 -4.90 -19.61 0.55
CA GLY A 42 -5.43 -18.50 -0.23
C GLY A 42 -6.93 -18.25 -0.11
N LYS A 43 -7.71 -19.19 0.46
CA LYS A 43 -9.17 -19.05 0.61
C LYS A 43 -9.58 -18.02 1.65
N SER A 44 -10.65 -17.27 1.37
CA SER A 44 -11.26 -16.28 2.27
C SER A 44 -12.27 -16.89 3.25
N ASP A 45 -12.76 -16.08 4.19
CA ASP A 45 -13.84 -16.46 5.11
C ASP A 45 -15.10 -16.95 4.35
N ALA A 46 -15.41 -16.30 3.23
CA ALA A 46 -16.58 -16.61 2.41
C ALA A 46 -16.43 -17.97 1.72
N ASP A 47 -15.26 -18.27 1.15
CA ASP A 47 -15.01 -19.52 0.40
C ASP A 47 -14.99 -20.75 1.33
N LEU A 48 -14.76 -20.52 2.62
CA LEU A 48 -14.66 -21.56 3.64
C LEU A 48 -15.93 -21.67 4.50
N GLY A 49 -16.84 -20.70 4.43
CA GLY A 49 -17.99 -20.60 5.35
C GLY A 49 -17.59 -20.45 6.82
N GLN A 50 -16.35 -20.07 7.11
CA GLN A 50 -15.83 -19.91 8.48
C GLN A 50 -14.82 -18.78 8.57
N ARG A 51 -14.78 -18.11 9.72
CA ARG A 51 -13.79 -17.07 10.00
C ARG A 51 -12.38 -17.62 10.10
N LEU A 52 -11.44 -17.00 9.39
CA LEU A 52 -10.03 -17.26 9.51
C LEU A 52 -9.51 -16.85 10.90
N ARG A 53 -8.63 -17.67 11.45
CA ARG A 53 -7.99 -17.47 12.75
C ARG A 53 -6.68 -16.73 12.57
N LYS A 54 -6.48 -15.65 13.31
CA LYS A 54 -5.22 -14.92 13.30
C LYS A 54 -4.15 -15.67 14.07
N CYS A 55 -2.90 -15.57 13.61
CA CYS A 55 -1.74 -16.03 14.36
C CYS A 55 -1.71 -15.33 15.72
N SER A 56 -1.69 -16.10 16.80
CA SER A 56 -1.70 -15.56 18.17
C SER A 56 -0.51 -14.63 18.45
N LYS A 57 0.63 -14.88 17.79
CA LYS A 57 1.86 -14.10 18.00
C LYS A 57 1.88 -12.80 17.18
N CYS A 58 1.75 -12.85 15.87
CA CYS A 58 1.86 -11.65 15.02
C CYS A 58 0.55 -10.90 14.80
N GLN A 59 -0.61 -11.55 14.98
CA GLN A 59 -1.94 -11.00 14.70
C GLN A 59 -2.18 -10.56 13.23
N THR A 60 -1.24 -10.87 12.34
CA THR A 60 -1.23 -10.42 10.94
C THR A 60 -1.56 -11.56 9.98
N ALA A 61 -0.87 -12.70 10.09
CA ALA A 61 -1.18 -13.88 9.29
C ALA A 61 -2.52 -14.50 9.75
N ALA A 62 -3.33 -14.97 8.79
CA ALA A 62 -4.64 -15.56 9.04
C ALA A 62 -4.70 -16.98 8.46
N TYR A 63 -5.38 -17.90 9.13
CA TYR A 63 -5.39 -19.32 8.76
C TYR A 63 -6.77 -19.94 8.93
N CYS A 64 -7.16 -20.79 7.98
CA CYS A 64 -8.41 -21.55 8.07
C CYS A 64 -8.38 -22.67 9.12
N SER A 65 -7.19 -23.14 9.48
CA SER A 65 -7.00 -24.23 10.42
C SER A 65 -5.63 -24.18 11.08
N LYS A 66 -5.50 -24.85 12.23
CA LYS A 66 -4.22 -25.06 12.91
C LYS A 66 -3.21 -25.79 12.00
N GLU A 67 -3.68 -26.76 11.22
CA GLU A 67 -2.85 -27.48 10.26
C GLU A 67 -2.24 -26.54 9.20
N SER A 68 -3.04 -25.62 8.65
CA SER A 68 -2.55 -24.62 7.70
C SER A 68 -1.52 -23.68 8.33
N GLN A 69 -1.70 -23.30 9.59
CA GLN A 69 -0.69 -22.54 10.32
C GLN A 69 0.60 -23.35 10.52
N THR A 70 0.50 -24.61 10.99
CA THR A 70 1.66 -25.46 11.24
C THR A 70 2.47 -25.72 9.97
N ARG A 71 1.80 -25.99 8.85
CA ARG A 71 2.48 -26.22 7.56
C ARG A 71 3.11 -24.95 6.99
N HIS A 72 2.52 -23.78 7.22
CA HIS A 72 3.12 -22.49 6.84
C HIS A 72 4.18 -21.99 7.84
N TRP A 73 4.26 -22.57 9.04
CA TRP A 73 5.14 -22.11 10.11
C TRP A 73 6.63 -22.01 9.73
N PRO A 74 7.24 -22.95 8.98
CA PRO A 74 8.66 -22.90 8.64
C PRO A 74 9.07 -21.63 7.88
N THR A 75 8.21 -21.15 6.99
CA THR A 75 8.41 -19.90 6.25
C THR A 75 7.92 -18.70 7.06
N HIS A 76 6.74 -18.79 7.70
CA HIS A 76 6.16 -17.69 8.47
C HIS A 76 7.05 -17.22 9.63
N LYS A 77 7.69 -18.15 10.37
CA LYS A 77 8.47 -17.82 11.57
C LYS A 77 9.74 -17.01 11.28
N ARG A 78 10.24 -17.05 10.04
CA ARG A 78 11.42 -16.30 9.61
C ARG A 78 11.14 -14.81 9.50
N VAL A 79 9.90 -14.47 9.12
CA VAL A 79 9.41 -13.11 8.90
C VAL A 79 8.69 -12.54 10.14
N TRP A 80 8.69 -13.30 11.24
CA TRP A 80 7.87 -13.01 12.43
C TRP A 80 8.30 -11.74 13.18
N GLY A 81 9.57 -11.33 13.07
CA GLY A 81 10.07 -10.05 13.60
C GLY A 81 9.57 -8.82 12.83
N GLU A 82 9.06 -9.00 11.61
CA GLU A 82 8.55 -7.94 10.73
C GLU A 82 7.02 -7.80 10.82
N ALA A 83 6.39 -8.39 11.85
CA ALA A 83 4.93 -8.45 12.03
C ALA A 83 4.20 -7.10 11.95
N GLY A 84 4.92 -6.00 12.15
CA GLY A 84 4.43 -4.65 12.03
C GLY A 84 4.15 -4.19 10.61
N ILE A 85 4.93 -4.63 9.61
CA ILE A 85 4.85 -4.14 8.24
C ILE A 85 3.53 -4.50 7.57
N PRO A 86 3.05 -5.76 7.53
CA PRO A 86 1.78 -6.01 6.87
C PRO A 86 0.59 -5.44 7.67
N LYS A 87 0.74 -5.25 8.99
CA LYS A 87 -0.22 -4.48 9.80
C LYS A 87 -0.23 -3.01 9.36
N LEU A 88 0.94 -2.42 9.11
CA LEU A 88 1.13 -1.06 8.67
C LEU A 88 0.56 -0.83 7.27
N VAL A 89 0.91 -1.68 6.30
CA VAL A 89 0.32 -1.60 4.95
C VAL A 89 -1.19 -1.76 5.06
N LYS A 90 -1.69 -2.71 5.86
CA LYS A 90 -3.14 -2.82 6.11
C LYS A 90 -3.72 -1.55 6.75
N THR A 91 -3.00 -0.86 7.65
CA THR A 91 -3.41 0.45 8.18
C THR A 91 -3.52 1.47 7.06
N LEU A 92 -2.47 1.61 6.25
CA LEU A 92 -2.36 2.61 5.18
C LEU A 92 -3.51 2.44 4.19
N MET A 93 -3.76 1.19 3.79
CA MET A 93 -4.86 0.81 2.89
C MET A 93 -6.25 0.92 3.53
N SER A 94 -6.35 0.98 4.86
CA SER A 94 -7.62 1.20 5.57
C SER A 94 -7.93 2.69 5.79
N ASN A 95 -7.02 3.59 5.41
CA ASN A 95 -7.22 5.04 5.51
C ASN A 95 -7.67 5.57 4.14
N PRO A 96 -8.94 5.97 3.96
CA PRO A 96 -9.47 6.34 2.66
C PRO A 96 -8.78 7.52 2.01
N ILE A 97 -8.28 8.49 2.79
CA ILE A 97 -7.54 9.62 2.22
C ILE A 97 -6.23 9.15 1.61
N LEU A 98 -5.49 8.32 2.33
CA LEU A 98 -4.22 7.78 1.82
C LEU A 98 -4.45 6.85 0.65
N PHE A 99 -5.51 6.06 0.72
CA PHE A 99 -5.90 5.17 -0.35
C PHE A 99 -6.30 5.94 -1.61
N THR A 100 -7.16 6.97 -1.52
CA THR A 100 -7.52 7.83 -2.66
C THR A 100 -6.32 8.57 -3.22
N LYS A 101 -5.40 9.04 -2.36
CA LYS A 101 -4.13 9.62 -2.83
C LYS A 101 -3.31 8.60 -3.59
N LEU A 102 -3.18 7.37 -3.06
CA LEU A 102 -2.50 6.29 -3.75
C LEU A 102 -3.17 5.97 -5.09
N GLU A 103 -4.49 5.87 -5.16
CA GLU A 103 -5.24 5.66 -6.40
C GLU A 103 -4.96 6.78 -7.42
N SER A 104 -4.98 8.04 -6.99
CA SER A 104 -4.70 9.20 -7.86
C SER A 104 -3.27 9.20 -8.41
N CYS A 105 -2.31 8.61 -7.70
CA CYS A 105 -0.94 8.43 -8.17
C CYS A 105 -0.78 7.18 -9.05
N PHE A 106 -1.50 6.12 -8.72
CA PHE A 106 -1.46 4.81 -9.38
C PHE A 106 -2.01 4.88 -10.82
N VAL A 107 -3.10 5.64 -11.03
CA VAL A 107 -3.70 5.83 -12.37
C VAL A 107 -2.71 6.39 -13.39
N PRO A 108 -2.06 7.55 -13.18
CA PRO A 108 -1.08 8.06 -14.13
C PRO A 108 0.20 7.24 -14.18
N ALA A 109 0.66 6.66 -13.06
CA ALA A 109 1.89 5.86 -13.03
C ALA A 109 1.86 4.65 -13.98
N PHE A 110 0.67 4.09 -14.23
CA PHE A 110 0.49 2.94 -15.12
C PHE A 110 -0.31 3.26 -16.38
N ASP A 111 -0.52 4.54 -16.68
CA ASP A 111 -1.31 5.01 -17.82
C ASP A 111 -2.70 4.36 -17.87
N LEU A 112 -3.32 4.19 -16.69
CA LEU A 112 -4.60 3.48 -16.59
C LEU A 112 -5.71 4.23 -17.31
N ALA A 113 -5.64 5.56 -17.41
CA ALA A 113 -6.62 6.34 -18.16
C ALA A 113 -6.75 5.90 -19.63
N ASN A 114 -5.66 5.40 -20.23
CA ASN A 114 -5.65 4.91 -21.61
C ASN A 114 -5.66 3.38 -21.72
N ARG A 115 -5.33 2.67 -20.63
CA ARG A 115 -5.27 1.19 -20.57
C ARG A 115 -6.51 0.54 -19.96
N THR A 116 -7.40 1.29 -19.33
CA THR A 116 -8.56 0.73 -18.63
C THR A 116 -9.45 -0.05 -19.57
N ARG A 117 -9.62 -1.33 -19.24
CA ARG A 117 -10.48 -2.29 -19.91
C ARG A 117 -11.26 -3.05 -18.85
N TYR A 118 -12.58 -3.01 -18.93
CA TYR A 118 -13.45 -3.58 -17.91
C TYR A 118 -13.40 -5.12 -17.89
N ASP A 119 -13.01 -5.74 -19.01
CA ASP A 119 -12.92 -7.18 -19.24
C ASP A 119 -11.50 -7.75 -19.03
N GLU A 120 -10.50 -6.89 -18.82
CA GLU A 120 -9.11 -7.29 -18.66
C GLU A 120 -8.67 -7.17 -17.19
N MET A 121 -7.98 -8.20 -16.70
CA MET A 121 -7.36 -8.14 -15.39
C MET A 121 -6.01 -7.41 -15.48
N LEU A 122 -5.98 -6.19 -14.97
CA LEU A 122 -4.75 -5.44 -14.78
C LEU A 122 -4.16 -5.74 -13.40
N LEU A 123 -2.84 -5.92 -13.34
CA LEU A 123 -2.08 -6.09 -12.11
C LEU A 123 -0.89 -5.16 -12.18
N ASP A 124 -0.70 -4.30 -11.20
CA ASP A 124 0.52 -3.49 -11.11
C ASP A 124 1.00 -3.43 -9.65
N ARG A 125 2.31 -3.23 -9.47
CA ARG A 125 2.97 -3.38 -8.17
C ARG A 125 3.30 -2.02 -7.57
N VAL A 126 3.09 -1.91 -6.26
CA VAL A 126 3.53 -0.78 -5.43
C VAL A 126 4.49 -1.29 -4.38
N ASP A 127 5.70 -0.73 -4.36
CA ASP A 127 6.66 -0.98 -3.31
C ASP A 127 6.47 0.00 -2.18
N VAL A 128 6.37 -0.53 -0.96
CA VAL A 128 6.30 0.25 0.27
C VAL A 128 7.45 -0.11 1.19
N ALA A 129 7.98 0.89 1.89
CA ALA A 129 9.00 0.70 2.91
C ALA A 129 8.65 1.51 4.16
N VAL A 130 9.37 1.24 5.25
CA VAL A 130 9.39 2.12 6.42
C VAL A 130 10.75 2.80 6.45
N GLU A 131 10.76 4.10 6.25
CA GLU A 131 11.99 4.90 6.24
C GLU A 131 12.01 5.84 7.45
N PRO A 132 13.18 6.20 7.99
CA PRO A 132 13.30 7.25 8.99
C PRO A 132 12.51 8.51 8.64
N SER A 133 11.80 9.03 9.62
CA SER A 133 10.98 10.25 9.47
C SER A 133 11.83 11.52 9.43
N ASN A 134 13.07 11.44 9.93
CA ASN A 134 14.07 12.50 9.91
C ASN A 134 15.15 12.15 8.88
N ILE A 135 15.50 13.12 8.03
CA ILE A 135 16.49 12.94 6.97
C ILE A 135 17.91 12.71 7.51
N ASP A 136 18.25 13.26 8.67
CA ASP A 136 19.54 13.05 9.33
C ASP A 136 19.65 11.59 9.77
N ASP A 137 18.59 11.02 10.36
CA ASP A 137 18.54 9.61 10.73
C ASP A 137 18.67 8.68 9.51
N PHE A 138 18.11 9.10 8.37
CA PHE A 138 18.27 8.39 7.10
C PHE A 138 19.71 8.46 6.59
N ALA A 139 20.33 9.64 6.64
CA ALA A 139 21.72 9.84 6.23
C ALA A 139 22.69 9.02 7.10
N ASP A 140 22.53 9.04 8.42
CA ASP A 140 23.32 8.26 9.38
C ASP A 140 23.30 6.77 9.03
N ILE A 141 22.12 6.22 8.74
CA ILE A 141 21.95 4.82 8.33
C ILE A 141 22.68 4.53 7.02
N LEU A 142 22.55 5.40 6.02
CA LEU A 142 23.18 5.20 4.71
C LEU A 142 24.70 5.28 4.77
N LEU A 143 25.23 6.21 5.57
CA LEU A 143 26.67 6.42 5.75
C LEU A 143 27.29 5.38 6.70
N GLN A 144 26.48 4.49 7.27
CA GLN A 144 26.90 3.50 8.27
C GLN A 144 27.53 4.13 9.51
N GLU A 145 27.14 5.36 9.84
CA GLU A 145 27.57 6.02 11.06
C GLU A 145 26.86 5.38 12.25
N GLU A 146 27.55 5.23 13.38
CA GLU A 146 26.94 4.71 14.59
C GLU A 146 25.92 5.72 15.12
N SER A 147 24.65 5.50 14.80
CA SER A 147 23.58 6.27 15.42
C SER A 147 23.57 5.99 16.93
N SER A 148 23.72 7.06 17.71
CA SER A 148 23.58 7.00 19.17
C SER A 148 22.13 6.74 19.61
N LYS A 149 21.17 6.79 18.67
CA LYS A 149 19.75 6.61 18.97
C LYS A 149 19.39 5.14 19.13
N LYS A 150 18.85 4.82 20.30
CA LYS A 150 18.30 3.49 20.61
C LYS A 150 17.07 3.13 19.75
N TRP A 151 16.36 4.13 19.23
CA TRP A 151 15.16 3.97 18.40
C TRP A 151 15.05 5.14 17.41
N ILE A 152 14.56 4.85 16.21
CA ILE A 152 14.32 5.82 15.15
C ILE A 152 12.84 5.79 14.81
N GLU A 153 12.21 6.96 14.67
CA GLU A 153 10.82 7.07 14.25
C GLU A 153 10.71 6.74 12.75
N GLY A 154 9.98 5.69 12.41
CA GLY A 154 9.77 5.25 11.03
C GLY A 154 8.47 5.77 10.42
N MET A 155 8.53 6.20 9.16
CA MET A 155 7.41 6.64 8.34
C MET A 155 7.21 5.68 7.16
N PRO A 156 5.97 5.24 6.89
CA PRO A 156 5.68 4.45 5.70
C PRO A 156 5.85 5.31 4.45
N GLN A 157 6.57 4.80 3.46
CA GLN A 157 6.75 5.44 2.17
C GLN A 157 6.30 4.52 1.04
N VAL A 158 5.84 5.14 -0.05
CA VAL A 158 5.68 4.49 -1.35
C VAL A 158 6.96 4.75 -2.12
N ASN A 159 7.70 3.70 -2.44
CA ASN A 159 9.06 3.80 -2.97
C ASN A 159 9.07 3.68 -4.49
N ALA A 160 8.19 2.86 -5.06
CA ALA A 160 8.12 2.66 -6.50
C ALA A 160 6.75 2.16 -6.96
N PHE A 161 6.40 2.55 -8.19
CA PHE A 161 5.33 1.97 -8.98
C PHE A 161 5.98 1.13 -10.09
N ILE A 162 5.69 -0.16 -10.11
CA ILE A 162 6.34 -1.13 -11.01
C ILE A 162 5.27 -1.80 -11.87
N PRO A 163 5.26 -1.58 -13.20
CA PRO A 163 4.27 -2.19 -14.06
C PRO A 163 4.44 -3.71 -14.06
N ASN A 164 3.36 -4.47 -14.05
CA ASN A 164 3.51 -5.91 -14.25
C ASN A 164 3.71 -6.23 -15.73
N THR A 165 4.93 -6.63 -16.08
CA THR A 165 5.27 -7.07 -17.43
C THR A 165 5.18 -8.59 -17.61
N ASP A 166 4.91 -9.36 -16.54
CA ASP A 166 4.81 -10.82 -16.59
C ASP A 166 3.35 -11.31 -16.52
N PRO A 167 2.77 -11.79 -17.63
CA PRO A 167 1.42 -12.35 -17.67
C PRO A 167 1.25 -13.55 -16.72
N ARG A 168 2.33 -14.27 -16.38
CA ARG A 168 2.25 -15.45 -15.50
C ARG A 168 1.91 -15.08 -14.05
N ARG A 169 2.18 -13.84 -13.63
CA ARG A 169 1.86 -13.34 -12.28
C ARG A 169 0.37 -13.15 -12.01
N LEU A 170 -0.43 -13.11 -13.07
CA LEU A 170 -1.88 -12.97 -13.01
C LEU A 170 -2.60 -14.23 -12.49
N SER A 171 -1.93 -15.38 -12.39
CA SER A 171 -2.58 -16.63 -12.02
C SER A 171 -2.85 -16.82 -10.52
N GLY A 172 -3.84 -17.68 -10.21
CA GLY A 172 -4.09 -18.17 -8.86
C GLY A 172 -4.85 -17.19 -7.98
N ARG A 173 -4.28 -16.83 -6.82
CA ARG A 173 -5.00 -16.03 -5.81
C ARG A 173 -5.36 -14.63 -6.28
N ARG A 174 -4.53 -14.00 -7.12
CA ARG A 174 -4.79 -12.64 -7.63
C ARG A 174 -5.98 -12.65 -8.57
N GLU A 175 -6.05 -13.65 -9.44
CA GLU A 175 -7.19 -13.91 -10.31
C GLU A 175 -8.49 -14.13 -9.53
N GLU A 176 -8.44 -14.89 -8.44
CA GLU A 176 -9.60 -15.12 -7.57
C GLU A 176 -10.10 -13.82 -6.93
N VAL A 177 -9.18 -12.97 -6.42
CA VAL A 177 -9.53 -11.65 -5.88
C VAL A 177 -10.18 -10.78 -6.95
N TRP A 178 -9.58 -10.73 -8.14
CA TRP A 178 -10.11 -9.92 -9.26
C TRP A 178 -11.49 -10.39 -9.71
N ARG A 179 -11.67 -11.69 -9.96
CA ARG A 179 -12.96 -12.25 -10.41
C ARG A 179 -14.06 -11.98 -9.38
N LYS A 180 -13.74 -12.11 -8.09
CA LYS A 180 -14.67 -11.80 -7.02
C LYS A 180 -15.06 -10.34 -7.01
N GLU A 181 -14.10 -9.42 -7.08
CA GLU A 181 -14.39 -7.99 -7.11
C GLU A 181 -15.16 -7.59 -8.37
N ARG A 182 -14.78 -8.11 -9.54
CA ARG A 182 -15.48 -7.92 -10.80
C ARG A 182 -16.94 -8.35 -10.70
N ALA A 183 -17.19 -9.57 -10.21
CA ALA A 183 -18.56 -10.08 -10.02
C ALA A 183 -19.38 -9.24 -9.05
N MET A 184 -18.79 -8.76 -7.95
CA MET A 184 -19.46 -7.84 -7.02
C MET A 184 -19.77 -6.49 -7.68
N THR A 185 -18.82 -5.95 -8.43
CA THR A 185 -18.95 -4.69 -9.17
C THR A 185 -20.05 -4.77 -10.22
N ASP A 186 -20.13 -5.89 -10.96
CA ASP A 186 -21.18 -6.16 -11.93
C ASP A 186 -22.55 -6.33 -11.28
N SER A 187 -22.63 -7.07 -10.17
CA SER A 187 -23.88 -7.25 -9.44
C SER A 187 -24.43 -5.93 -8.89
N ALA A 188 -23.57 -4.94 -8.66
CA ALA A 188 -23.94 -3.60 -8.24
C ALA A 188 -24.26 -2.64 -9.42
N GLY A 189 -24.20 -3.11 -10.67
CA GLY A 189 -24.54 -2.34 -11.87
C GLY A 189 -23.40 -1.49 -12.43
N TYR A 190 -22.17 -1.63 -11.93
CA TYR A 190 -21.01 -0.84 -12.35
C TYR A 190 -20.20 -1.56 -13.44
N HIS A 191 -20.86 -1.97 -14.52
CA HIS A 191 -20.23 -2.76 -15.59
C HIS A 191 -19.11 -2.02 -16.34
N ALA A 192 -19.18 -0.68 -16.38
CA ALA A 192 -18.18 0.16 -17.03
C ALA A 192 -16.95 0.45 -16.16
N ASP A 193 -17.01 0.18 -14.86
CA ASP A 193 -15.88 0.41 -13.97
C ASP A 193 -14.78 -0.60 -14.27
N THR A 194 -13.52 -0.18 -14.23
CA THR A 194 -12.38 -1.09 -14.36
C THR A 194 -11.96 -1.60 -13.00
N VAL A 195 -11.68 -2.90 -12.90
CA VAL A 195 -11.12 -3.49 -11.68
C VAL A 195 -9.65 -3.80 -11.91
N VAL A 196 -8.78 -3.17 -11.12
CA VAL A 196 -7.33 -3.36 -11.18
C VAL A 196 -6.85 -4.01 -9.89
N ILE A 197 -5.90 -4.93 -9.96
CA ILE A 197 -5.22 -5.46 -8.78
C ILE A 197 -3.96 -4.64 -8.52
N MET A 198 -3.93 -3.94 -7.40
CA MET A 198 -2.72 -3.34 -6.87
C MET A 198 -2.02 -4.35 -5.96
N GLU A 199 -0.85 -4.81 -6.36
CA GLU A 199 0.01 -5.65 -5.54
C GLU A 199 0.96 -4.79 -4.70
N VAL A 200 0.70 -4.73 -3.40
CA VAL A 200 1.58 -4.00 -2.47
C VAL A 200 2.63 -4.97 -1.92
N ILE A 201 3.90 -4.67 -2.16
CA ILE A 201 5.06 -5.44 -1.68
C ILE A 201 5.86 -4.57 -0.73
N HIS A 202 6.29 -5.14 0.40
CA HIS A 202 7.28 -4.47 1.23
C HIS A 202 8.69 -4.84 0.76
N ALA A 203 9.56 -3.84 0.57
CA ALA A 203 10.89 -3.99 -0.03
C ALA A 203 11.72 -5.14 0.58
N ASP A 204 11.64 -5.33 1.90
CA ASP A 204 12.44 -6.35 2.60
C ASP A 204 11.69 -7.65 2.88
N SER A 205 10.40 -7.73 2.53
CA SER A 205 9.59 -8.90 2.85
C SER A 205 9.26 -9.71 1.58
N GLN A 206 9.23 -11.04 1.70
CA GLN A 206 8.62 -11.89 0.67
C GLN A 206 7.07 -11.88 0.72
N MET A 207 6.47 -10.93 1.44
CA MET A 207 5.03 -10.83 1.57
C MET A 207 4.48 -9.80 0.59
N SER A 208 3.41 -10.18 -0.12
CA SER A 208 2.62 -9.26 -0.93
C SER A 208 1.14 -9.30 -0.53
N MET A 209 0.47 -8.16 -0.75
CA MET A 209 -0.98 -8.04 -0.61
C MET A 209 -1.59 -7.61 -1.93
N ALA A 210 -2.55 -8.39 -2.42
CA ALA A 210 -3.35 -8.04 -3.58
C ALA A 210 -4.58 -7.25 -3.11
N ILE A 211 -4.74 -6.04 -3.63
CA ILE A 211 -5.80 -5.12 -3.26
C ILE A 211 -6.54 -4.75 -4.54
N PRO A 212 -7.83 -5.07 -4.65
CA PRO A 212 -8.61 -4.62 -5.80
C PRO A 212 -8.89 -3.12 -5.70
N LEU A 213 -8.73 -2.41 -6.81
CA LEU A 213 -9.08 -1.02 -7.03
C LEU A 213 -10.21 -0.97 -8.05
N ARG A 214 -11.29 -0.26 -7.73
CA ARG A 214 -12.40 -0.02 -8.66
C ARG A 214 -12.29 1.39 -9.21
N LEU A 215 -11.95 1.51 -10.48
CA LEU A 215 -11.77 2.77 -11.17
C LEU A 215 -13.01 3.07 -12.02
N SER A 216 -13.83 4.00 -11.54
CA SER A 216 -14.98 4.48 -12.32
C SER A 216 -14.53 5.41 -13.46
N PRO A 217 -15.23 5.45 -14.60
CA PRO A 217 -14.93 6.40 -15.67
C PRO A 217 -14.88 7.85 -15.19
N ALA A 218 -15.83 8.26 -14.33
CA ALA A 218 -15.88 9.60 -13.77
C ALA A 218 -14.65 9.95 -12.91
N PHE A 219 -14.11 8.98 -12.17
CA PHE A 219 -12.88 9.17 -11.39
C PHE A 219 -11.68 9.39 -12.30
N ILE A 220 -11.56 8.60 -13.37
CA ILE A 220 -10.48 8.73 -14.37
C ILE A 220 -10.59 10.10 -15.06
N GLU A 221 -11.78 10.49 -15.49
CA GLU A 221 -12.04 11.80 -16.11
C GLU A 221 -11.68 12.96 -15.17
N ALA A 222 -11.98 12.86 -13.87
CA ALA A 222 -11.63 13.88 -12.89
C ALA A 222 -10.11 14.04 -12.69
N LEU A 223 -9.32 13.00 -12.95
CA LEU A 223 -7.86 13.06 -12.85
C LEU A 223 -7.19 13.64 -14.09
N ASN A 224 -7.82 13.53 -15.27
CA ASN A 224 -7.24 13.94 -16.56
C ASN A 224 -6.72 15.39 -16.58
N PRO A 225 -7.39 16.40 -16.01
CA PRO A 225 -6.86 17.78 -15.97
C PRO A 225 -5.57 17.88 -15.15
N ALA A 226 -5.50 17.19 -14.01
CA ALA A 226 -4.32 17.21 -13.13
C ALA A 226 -3.13 16.46 -13.74
N ILE A 227 -3.40 15.35 -14.45
CA ILE A 227 -2.40 14.60 -15.22
C ILE A 227 -1.88 15.47 -16.37
N SER A 228 -2.79 16.08 -17.14
CA SER A 228 -2.45 16.91 -18.31
C SER A 228 -1.68 18.18 -17.92
N ALA A 229 -1.95 18.74 -16.74
CA ALA A 229 -1.24 19.89 -16.18
C ALA A 229 0.12 19.52 -15.56
N GLY A 230 0.50 18.23 -15.54
CA GLY A 230 1.74 17.74 -14.91
C GLY A 230 1.74 17.88 -13.38
N LEU A 231 0.59 18.18 -12.76
CA LEU A 231 0.44 18.32 -11.31
C LEU A 231 0.49 16.96 -10.60
N ILE A 232 0.12 15.90 -11.32
CA ILE A 232 0.30 14.52 -10.89
C ILE A 232 1.26 13.87 -11.89
N ASN A 233 2.55 14.06 -11.66
CA ASN A 233 3.60 13.49 -12.48
C ASN A 233 4.24 12.33 -11.72
N ALA A 234 3.79 11.11 -11.99
CA ALA A 234 4.59 9.92 -11.72
C ALA A 234 5.59 9.80 -12.87
N THR A 235 6.65 10.60 -12.88
CA THR A 235 7.67 10.56 -13.95
C THR A 235 8.36 9.20 -13.92
N GLY A 236 7.86 8.28 -14.75
CA GLY A 236 8.60 7.13 -15.24
C GLY A 236 8.70 7.23 -16.73
N ILE A 237 9.91 7.13 -17.25
CA ILE A 237 10.12 6.82 -18.65
C ILE A 237 9.43 5.47 -18.93
N PRO A 238 8.67 5.31 -20.02
CA PRO A 238 8.08 4.02 -20.37
C PRO A 238 9.16 2.93 -20.40
N GLY A 239 9.11 1.98 -19.46
CA GLY A 239 10.08 0.88 -19.35
C GLY A 239 11.10 0.99 -18.20
N GLU A 240 11.17 2.10 -17.47
CA GLU A 240 11.93 2.19 -16.21
C GLU A 240 10.97 2.20 -15.00
N PRO A 241 11.32 1.56 -13.87
CA PRO A 241 10.53 1.65 -12.66
C PRO A 241 10.52 3.11 -12.17
N SER A 242 9.35 3.75 -12.26
CA SER A 242 9.13 5.09 -11.72
C SER A 242 9.36 5.07 -10.22
N ARG A 243 10.53 5.55 -9.77
CA ARG A 243 10.76 5.87 -8.37
C ARG A 243 10.11 7.19 -8.07
N VAL A 244 8.85 7.13 -7.68
CA VAL A 244 8.12 8.30 -7.18
C VAL A 244 8.04 8.13 -5.68
N SER A 245 8.87 8.88 -4.94
CA SER A 245 8.75 8.97 -3.49
C SER A 245 7.62 9.96 -3.18
N TYR A 246 6.50 9.43 -2.70
CA TYR A 246 5.44 10.24 -2.14
C TYR A 246 5.64 10.34 -0.63
N THR A 247 6.22 11.44 -0.18
CA THR A 247 6.33 11.77 1.24
C THR A 247 5.04 12.41 1.72
N THR A 248 4.01 11.61 2.03
CA THR A 248 2.97 12.10 2.94
C THR A 248 3.47 11.90 4.35
N ARG A 249 3.56 12.97 5.15
CA ARG A 249 3.85 12.87 6.59
C ARG A 249 2.72 12.11 7.26
N LEU A 250 2.87 10.81 7.39
CA LEU A 250 1.95 9.95 8.11
C LEU A 250 2.29 10.04 9.58
N LEU A 251 1.73 11.03 10.28
CA LEU A 251 1.78 11.07 11.74
C LEU A 251 0.98 9.88 12.29
N TRP A 252 1.67 8.75 12.45
CA TRP A 252 1.15 7.56 13.07
C TRP A 252 1.88 7.38 14.41
N SER A 253 1.23 7.79 15.50
CA SER A 253 1.64 7.35 16.83
C SER A 253 0.75 6.18 17.26
N GLU A 254 1.32 4.97 17.30
CA GLU A 254 0.81 3.93 18.21
C GLU A 254 1.58 4.10 19.53
N PRO A 255 0.93 4.49 20.63
CA PRO A 255 1.61 4.53 21.93
C PRO A 255 2.08 3.11 22.27
N GLY A 256 3.41 2.93 22.40
CA GLY A 256 3.99 1.72 23.00
C GLY A 256 4.23 0.52 22.06
N ARG A 257 4.53 0.71 20.77
CA ARG A 257 5.13 -0.38 19.96
C ARG A 257 6.55 -0.07 19.53
N GLU A 258 7.46 -0.88 20.05
CA GLU A 258 8.88 -0.95 19.75
C GLU A 258 9.08 -1.62 18.39
N TYR A 259 9.86 -0.99 17.50
CA TYR A 259 10.35 -1.62 16.29
C TYR A 259 11.86 -1.81 16.45
N HIS A 260 12.32 -3.06 16.35
CA HIS A 260 13.74 -3.36 16.36
C HIS A 260 14.34 -2.93 15.02
N ALA A 261 15.52 -2.30 15.06
CA ALA A 261 16.35 -2.14 13.88
C ALA A 261 16.55 -3.50 13.21
N ALA A 262 16.40 -3.56 11.89
CA ALA A 262 16.68 -4.76 11.12
C ALA A 262 18.10 -5.26 11.44
N PRO A 263 18.33 -6.58 11.55
CA PRO A 263 19.67 -7.09 11.74
C PRO A 263 20.54 -6.70 10.54
N ARG A 264 21.78 -6.30 10.84
CA ARG A 264 22.82 -5.90 9.87
C ARG A 264 22.76 -6.78 8.61
N LEU A 265 22.45 -6.18 7.47
CA LEU A 265 22.74 -6.80 6.19
C LEU A 265 24.26 -6.86 6.06
N SER A 266 24.83 -8.04 6.22
CA SER A 266 26.20 -8.29 5.78
C SER A 266 26.26 -8.02 4.28
N ALA A 267 27.12 -7.10 3.86
CA ALA A 267 27.37 -6.81 2.46
C ALA A 267 27.61 -8.12 1.66
N PRO A 268 27.10 -8.23 0.42
CA PRO A 268 27.45 -9.36 -0.44
C PRO A 268 28.97 -9.35 -0.66
N ARG A 269 29.62 -10.44 -0.25
CA ARG A 269 30.97 -10.74 -0.72
C ARG A 269 30.81 -11.20 -2.17
N TRP A 270 31.31 -10.40 -3.10
CA TRP A 270 31.62 -10.84 -4.46
C TRP A 270 32.79 -11.82 -4.43
#